data_AF-A0A2V6MX08-F1
#
_entry.id   AF-A0A2V6MX08-F1
#
_cell.length_a   1.000
_cell.length_b   1.000
_cell.length_c   1.000
_cell.angle_alpha   90.00
_cell.angle_beta   90.00
_cell.angle_gamma   90.00
#
_symmetry.space_group_name_H-M   'P 1'
#
loop_
_entity.id
_entity.type
_entity.pdbx_description
1 polymer ?
#
loop_
_entity_poly.entity_id
_entity_poly.type
_entity_poly.pdbx_seq_one_letter_code
_entity_poly.pdbx_strand_id
1 'polypeptide(L)'
;MRRLRVARRDRPRWTRRGLSRTPEKPESNCCPQGHRPWSLGEYSPFKTFSSRSGVGRKPGNILLDRKGEPHLTDFGLARLIEQESTVTNSFDVLGTPSYMSPEQAGGRVKELTPAADVYALGAVFYHMLTGQPPFAGGTTYETIRMVLETEPRKPRLWNSKADVDLETICLKCLEKDPQRRYSSALALAEDLERWLRHEPIRARRSGIFIRSRKWVRRNPAAAILVPSLAALAAVVGVMVWNSESNRPPPAGIAVLPFENLSDANESASFADGIQDDILTKLAKIADLKVISRTSVMQYRSARNIRQIGDALRVSHVLEGSVRRNAGRIHLNTQLIDTRTDTHVWAEEYDRDLNDIFAIQSEIAQKVAEQLHAKISSAEKSAIEQPPTADLAAFDLYNRAKNLFLAATNSNSGKEDLLEAADLLNQALARDRSYFEAYCQLGGIHDLLYILGHDHSPRRLGLAEAAVDAALRLRPAAGEAHLARAANLYSGYLNYDEALFAALSGRKSCV
;
A
#
# COMPACT_ATOMS: atom_id res chain seq x y z
N MET A 1 0.73 21.63 -58.43
CA MET A 1 0.35 20.21 -58.61
C MET A 1 -0.41 19.71 -57.38
N ARG A 2 -1.26 18.70 -57.55
CA ARG A 2 -2.54 18.44 -56.85
C ARG A 2 -2.48 18.16 -55.33
N ARG A 3 -3.53 18.68 -54.64
CA ARG A 3 -4.09 18.27 -53.33
C ARG A 3 -5.00 17.03 -53.47
N LEU A 4 -5.22 16.28 -52.39
CA LEU A 4 -6.57 15.90 -51.91
C LEU A 4 -6.56 15.45 -50.43
N ARG A 5 -7.67 15.76 -49.74
CA ARG A 5 -7.97 15.75 -48.28
C ARG A 5 -8.26 14.32 -47.76
N VAL A 6 -8.43 14.06 -46.45
CA VAL A 6 -9.71 14.17 -45.71
C VAL A 6 -9.48 14.10 -44.18
N ALA A 7 -10.39 14.73 -43.43
CA ALA A 7 -10.35 15.09 -42.02
C ALA A 7 -11.04 14.10 -41.06
N ARG A 8 -10.77 14.30 -39.76
CA ARG A 8 -11.31 13.66 -38.54
C ARG A 8 -12.84 13.70 -38.43
N ARG A 9 -13.43 12.74 -37.69
CA ARG A 9 -14.52 13.02 -36.73
C ARG A 9 -14.77 11.90 -35.70
N ASP A 10 -15.13 12.38 -34.52
CA ASP A 10 -15.51 11.69 -33.29
C ASP A 10 -16.86 10.94 -33.33
N ARG A 11 -17.03 10.08 -32.32
CA ARG A 11 -18.20 9.24 -31.99
C ARG A 11 -19.49 10.04 -31.71
N PRO A 12 -20.66 9.38 -31.82
CA PRO A 12 -21.84 9.76 -31.03
C PRO A 12 -22.32 8.65 -30.06
N ARG A 13 -22.84 9.10 -28.90
CA ARG A 13 -23.80 8.40 -28.02
C ARG A 13 -25.21 8.75 -28.48
N TRP A 14 -26.18 7.82 -28.43
CA TRP A 14 -27.60 8.13 -28.17
C TRP A 14 -28.36 6.92 -27.57
N THR A 15 -29.42 7.26 -26.84
CA THR A 15 -30.20 6.52 -25.83
C THR A 15 -31.49 5.84 -26.34
N ARG A 16 -32.03 4.97 -25.47
CA ARG A 16 -33.25 4.11 -25.53
C ARG A 16 -34.58 4.69 -26.07
N ARG A 17 -35.36 3.80 -26.71
CA ARG A 17 -36.82 3.45 -26.59
C ARG A 17 -37.17 2.60 -27.83
N GLY A 18 -38.00 1.56 -27.90
CA GLY A 18 -38.88 0.80 -27.02
C GLY A 18 -39.72 -0.15 -27.92
N LEU A 19 -40.02 -1.35 -27.42
CA LEU A 19 -41.16 -2.26 -27.74
C LEU A 19 -41.39 -2.84 -29.17
N SER A 20 -41.09 -4.14 -29.29
CA SER A 20 -41.94 -5.29 -29.72
C SER A 20 -42.81 -5.23 -31.00
N ARG A 21 -42.54 -6.14 -31.96
CA ARG A 21 -43.29 -7.39 -32.28
C ARG A 21 -42.74 -8.04 -33.59
N THR A 22 -42.84 -9.38 -33.63
CA THR A 22 -42.47 -10.43 -34.61
C THR A 22 -43.15 -10.34 -36.00
N PRO A 23 -43.00 -11.27 -37.00
CA PRO A 23 -42.24 -12.55 -37.10
C PRO A 23 -41.48 -12.81 -38.45
N GLU A 24 -40.92 -14.04 -38.59
CA GLU A 24 -40.67 -14.84 -39.82
C GLU A 24 -39.23 -15.27 -40.21
N LYS A 25 -39.17 -16.54 -40.65
CA LYS A 25 -38.13 -17.53 -41.01
C LYS A 25 -37.44 -17.26 -42.38
N PRO A 26 -36.60 -18.14 -43.03
CA PRO A 26 -36.04 -19.48 -42.70
C PRO A 26 -34.55 -19.71 -43.10
N GLU A 27 -34.11 -20.98 -43.00
CA GLU A 27 -33.18 -21.73 -43.87
C GLU A 27 -31.79 -22.17 -43.35
N SER A 28 -31.32 -23.23 -44.01
CA SER A 28 -30.68 -24.44 -43.51
C SER A 28 -29.30 -24.73 -44.13
N ASN A 29 -28.61 -25.70 -43.53
CA ASN A 29 -27.74 -26.73 -44.14
C ASN A 29 -26.20 -26.68 -44.03
N CYS A 30 -25.71 -27.82 -43.55
CA CYS A 30 -24.58 -28.65 -43.99
C CYS A 30 -23.13 -28.32 -43.59
N CYS A 31 -22.60 -29.19 -42.71
CA CYS A 31 -21.18 -29.50 -42.52
C CYS A 31 -20.62 -30.36 -43.67
N PRO A 32 -19.32 -30.20 -43.96
CA PRO A 32 -18.46 -31.36 -44.24
C PRO A 32 -17.08 -31.22 -43.57
N GLN A 33 -16.56 -32.26 -42.90
CA GLN A 33 -15.10 -32.37 -42.71
C GLN A 33 -14.62 -33.81 -42.77
N GLY A 34 -13.70 -34.03 -43.72
CA GLY A 34 -13.01 -35.28 -43.99
C GLY A 34 -11.79 -35.53 -43.11
N HIS A 35 -11.45 -36.81 -43.03
CA HIS A 35 -10.32 -37.38 -42.32
C HIS A 35 -8.95 -37.04 -42.94
N ARG A 36 -7.91 -36.93 -42.10
CA ARG A 36 -6.49 -37.15 -42.47
C ARG A 36 -5.80 -38.07 -41.43
N PRO A 37 -4.79 -38.87 -41.81
CA PRO A 37 -4.18 -39.88 -40.95
C PRO A 37 -2.93 -39.38 -40.20
N TRP A 38 -2.61 -40.08 -39.10
CA TRP A 38 -1.47 -39.87 -38.20
C TRP A 38 -0.20 -40.54 -38.73
N SER A 39 0.98 -40.01 -38.38
CA SER A 39 2.27 -40.67 -38.57
C SER A 39 3.09 -40.63 -37.29
N LEU A 40 3.71 -41.75 -36.92
CA LEU A 40 4.53 -41.92 -35.73
C LEU A 40 5.99 -42.15 -36.14
N GLY A 41 6.85 -41.21 -35.75
CA GLY A 41 8.30 -41.29 -35.96
C GLY A 41 8.95 -42.38 -35.11
N GLU A 42 9.67 -43.25 -35.83
CA GLU A 42 10.79 -44.12 -35.45
C GLU A 42 11.17 -44.21 -33.96
N TYR A 43 10.90 -45.38 -33.36
CA TYR A 43 11.85 -46.16 -32.54
C TYR A 43 11.31 -47.60 -32.47
N SER A 44 11.90 -48.52 -33.24
CA SER A 44 11.73 -49.97 -33.05
C SER A 44 13.11 -50.57 -32.83
N PRO A 45 13.20 -51.54 -31.92
CA PRO A 45 13.55 -52.85 -32.43
C PRO A 45 12.65 -53.90 -31.79
N PHE A 46 11.93 -54.72 -32.55
CA PHE A 46 11.84 -56.17 -32.31
C PHE A 46 11.17 -56.88 -33.49
N LYS A 47 11.78 -58.01 -33.84
CA LYS A 47 11.51 -58.85 -35.01
C LYS A 47 10.17 -59.59 -34.90
N THR A 48 9.60 -59.83 -36.09
CA THR A 48 8.50 -60.74 -36.46
C THR A 48 8.31 -61.98 -35.58
N PHE A 49 7.06 -62.26 -35.21
CA PHE A 49 6.60 -63.61 -34.87
C PHE A 49 5.23 -63.88 -35.52
N SER A 50 5.16 -64.98 -36.28
CA SER A 50 3.97 -65.51 -36.92
C SER A 50 3.37 -66.61 -36.04
N SER A 51 2.05 -66.59 -35.81
CA SER A 51 1.10 -67.66 -36.18
C SER A 51 -0.11 -67.80 -35.23
N ARG A 52 -1.26 -67.97 -35.90
CA ARG A 52 -2.49 -68.70 -35.56
C ARG A 52 -3.37 -68.24 -34.38
N SER A 53 -4.45 -67.55 -34.80
CA SER A 53 -5.86 -67.72 -34.38
C SER A 53 -6.16 -67.82 -32.88
N GLY A 54 -6.76 -66.75 -32.32
CA GLY A 54 -7.52 -66.83 -31.07
C GLY A 54 -7.63 -65.51 -30.29
N VAL A 55 -8.65 -64.71 -30.63
CA VAL A 55 -9.51 -63.83 -29.79
C VAL A 55 -8.87 -62.88 -28.73
N GLY A 56 -9.33 -61.63 -28.76
CA GLY A 56 -8.93 -60.52 -27.88
C GLY A 56 -7.84 -59.65 -28.52
N ARG A 57 -7.97 -58.31 -28.50
CA ARG A 57 -6.95 -57.39 -29.07
C ARG A 57 -5.63 -57.53 -28.32
N LYS A 58 -4.78 -58.43 -28.80
CA LYS A 58 -3.41 -58.66 -28.34
C LYS A 58 -2.46 -57.78 -29.15
N PRO A 59 -1.21 -57.54 -28.67
CA PRO A 59 -0.19 -56.86 -29.48
C PRO A 59 0.01 -57.47 -30.88
N GLY A 60 -0.20 -58.79 -31.03
CA GLY A 60 -0.12 -59.49 -32.31
C GLY A 60 -1.19 -59.13 -33.34
N ASN A 61 -2.21 -58.35 -32.97
CA ASN A 61 -3.27 -57.89 -33.87
C ASN A 61 -3.00 -56.48 -34.43
N ILE A 62 -1.83 -55.91 -34.11
CA ILE A 62 -1.33 -54.63 -34.63
C ILE A 62 -0.12 -54.95 -35.51
N LEU A 63 -0.30 -54.84 -36.84
CA LEU A 63 0.79 -55.01 -37.80
C LEU A 63 1.39 -53.66 -38.15
N LEU A 64 2.72 -53.58 -38.24
CA LEU A 64 3.41 -52.40 -38.75
C LEU A 64 3.70 -52.58 -40.24
N ASP A 65 3.38 -51.59 -41.06
CA ASP A 65 3.80 -51.59 -42.46
C ASP A 65 5.29 -51.22 -42.63
N ARG A 66 5.78 -51.18 -43.88
CA ARG A 66 7.19 -50.84 -44.18
C ARG A 66 7.59 -49.42 -43.76
N LYS A 67 6.64 -48.52 -43.46
CA LYS A 67 6.88 -47.17 -42.97
C LYS A 67 6.75 -47.06 -41.45
N GLY A 68 6.41 -48.17 -40.78
CA GLY A 68 6.20 -48.20 -39.33
C GLY A 68 4.79 -47.77 -38.90
N GLU A 69 3.84 -47.63 -39.83
CA GLU A 69 2.46 -47.27 -39.46
C GLU A 69 1.68 -48.50 -38.95
N PRO A 70 0.97 -48.39 -37.81
CA PRO A 70 0.20 -49.50 -37.25
C PRO A 70 -1.16 -49.71 -37.93
N HIS A 71 -1.44 -50.96 -38.30
CA HIS A 71 -2.68 -51.43 -38.91
C HIS A 71 -3.30 -52.53 -38.04
N LEU A 72 -4.61 -52.45 -37.78
CA LEU A 72 -5.33 -53.45 -37.01
C LEU A 72 -5.81 -54.57 -37.94
N THR A 73 -5.48 -55.83 -37.66
CA THR A 73 -5.72 -56.94 -38.62
C THR A 73 -6.74 -57.99 -38.19
N ASP A 74 -7.53 -57.74 -37.14
CA ASP A 74 -8.61 -58.63 -36.71
C ASP A 74 -9.88 -57.84 -36.36
N PHE A 75 -10.79 -57.68 -37.33
CA PHE A 75 -12.12 -57.09 -37.14
C PHE A 75 -13.23 -58.14 -36.89
N GLY A 76 -12.89 -59.43 -36.76
CA GLY A 76 -13.84 -60.56 -36.70
C GLY A 76 -14.77 -60.62 -35.47
N LEU A 77 -14.87 -59.56 -34.67
CA LEU A 77 -15.72 -59.47 -33.47
C LEU A 77 -16.42 -58.11 -33.32
N ALA A 78 -16.56 -57.32 -34.39
CA ALA A 78 -17.49 -56.19 -34.38
C ALA A 78 -18.93 -56.72 -34.26
N ARG A 79 -19.40 -57.00 -33.04
CA ARG A 79 -20.77 -57.43 -32.80
C ARG A 79 -21.69 -56.25 -33.07
N LEU A 80 -22.36 -56.28 -34.22
CA LEU A 80 -23.54 -55.45 -34.47
C LEU A 80 -24.57 -55.81 -33.40
N ILE A 81 -24.99 -54.84 -32.60
CA ILE A 81 -25.97 -55.02 -31.54
C ILE A 81 -27.34 -55.12 -32.22
N GLU A 82 -27.81 -56.33 -32.52
CA GLU A 82 -29.24 -56.62 -32.70
C GLU A 82 -29.54 -58.15 -32.69
N GLN A 83 -30.52 -58.50 -31.84
CA GLN A 83 -31.36 -59.72 -31.76
C GLN A 83 -30.87 -61.04 -31.13
N GLU A 84 -31.87 -61.71 -30.54
CA GLU A 84 -31.89 -62.77 -29.51
C GLU A 84 -31.48 -64.16 -30.00
N SER A 85 -30.86 -64.96 -29.11
CA SER A 85 -31.28 -66.33 -28.74
C SER A 85 -30.26 -67.04 -27.83
N THR A 86 -30.78 -67.99 -27.07
CA THR A 86 -30.26 -68.73 -25.90
C THR A 86 -29.26 -69.86 -26.18
N VAL A 87 -28.60 -70.33 -25.09
CA VAL A 87 -27.84 -71.61 -24.90
C VAL A 87 -26.35 -71.52 -25.36
N THR A 88 -25.29 -71.85 -24.61
CA THR A 88 -25.04 -72.87 -23.56
C THR A 88 -23.85 -72.48 -22.67
N ASN A 89 -23.86 -72.93 -21.41
CA ASN A 89 -22.73 -72.93 -20.47
C ASN A 89 -21.54 -73.73 -21.00
N SER A 90 -20.35 -73.14 -21.03
CA SER A 90 -19.09 -73.69 -20.47
C SER A 90 -17.95 -72.71 -20.71
N PHE A 91 -16.99 -72.71 -19.79
CA PHE A 91 -15.75 -71.93 -19.74
C PHE A 91 -14.78 -72.22 -20.91
N ASP A 92 -15.24 -72.15 -22.16
CA ASP A 92 -14.35 -72.00 -23.32
C ASP A 92 -13.93 -70.54 -23.41
N VAL A 93 -12.89 -70.24 -22.64
CA VAL A 93 -12.26 -68.93 -22.48
C VAL A 93 -11.72 -68.47 -23.84
N LEU A 94 -12.56 -67.73 -24.56
CA LEU A 94 -12.22 -67.03 -25.79
C LEU A 94 -11.32 -65.81 -25.45
N GLY A 95 -10.01 -66.04 -25.32
CA GLY A 95 -8.99 -64.99 -25.38
C GLY A 95 -7.81 -65.13 -24.41
N THR A 96 -6.79 -64.26 -24.54
CA THR A 96 -5.67 -64.20 -23.57
C THR A 96 -6.09 -63.36 -22.36
N PRO A 97 -6.22 -63.95 -21.16
CA PRO A 97 -6.76 -63.25 -19.97
C PRO A 97 -5.98 -61.98 -19.58
N SER A 98 -4.70 -61.90 -19.95
CA SER A 98 -3.79 -60.80 -19.60
C SER A 98 -4.16 -59.43 -20.16
N TYR A 99 -5.04 -59.35 -21.17
CA TYR A 99 -5.47 -58.08 -21.79
C TYR A 99 -6.98 -57.81 -21.61
N MET A 100 -7.67 -58.72 -20.91
CA MET A 100 -9.10 -58.66 -20.69
C MET A 100 -9.44 -57.62 -19.63
N SER A 101 -10.51 -56.85 -19.82
CA SER A 101 -10.98 -55.92 -18.80
C SER A 101 -11.66 -56.63 -17.62
N PRO A 102 -11.71 -56.03 -16.42
CA PRO A 102 -12.35 -56.64 -15.24
C PRO A 102 -13.81 -57.03 -15.48
N GLU A 103 -14.57 -56.21 -16.21
CA GLU A 103 -15.96 -56.52 -16.57
C GLU A 103 -16.08 -57.70 -17.54
N GLN A 104 -15.12 -57.88 -18.46
CA GLN A 104 -15.04 -59.07 -19.33
C GLN A 104 -14.65 -60.31 -18.53
N ALA A 105 -13.66 -60.21 -17.64
CA ALA A 105 -13.17 -61.30 -16.80
C ALA A 105 -14.20 -61.79 -15.78
N GLY A 106 -15.08 -60.89 -15.32
CA GLY A 106 -16.19 -61.19 -14.41
C GLY A 106 -17.47 -61.69 -15.09
N GLY A 107 -17.46 -61.94 -16.41
CA GLY A 107 -18.62 -62.48 -17.14
C GLY A 107 -19.76 -61.48 -17.37
N ARG A 108 -19.54 -60.18 -17.18
CA ARG A 108 -20.56 -59.11 -17.35
C ARG A 108 -20.66 -58.65 -18.82
N VAL A 109 -20.95 -59.60 -19.72
CA VAL A 109 -20.95 -59.38 -21.18
C VAL A 109 -22.03 -58.39 -21.63
N LYS A 110 -23.11 -58.21 -20.86
CA LYS A 110 -24.20 -57.25 -21.16
C LYS A 110 -23.84 -55.78 -20.86
N GLU A 111 -22.72 -55.51 -20.19
CA GLU A 111 -22.30 -54.16 -19.73
C GLU A 111 -21.06 -53.63 -20.49
N LEU A 112 -20.71 -54.23 -21.63
CA LEU A 112 -19.54 -53.83 -22.40
C LEU A 112 -19.73 -52.43 -23.00
N THR A 113 -18.93 -51.49 -22.52
CA THR A 113 -18.88 -50.09 -22.99
C THR A 113 -17.54 -49.83 -23.70
N PRO A 114 -17.37 -48.70 -24.42
CA PRO A 114 -16.08 -48.31 -24.99
C PRO A 114 -14.92 -48.26 -23.97
N ALA A 115 -15.22 -48.17 -22.67
CA ALA A 115 -14.23 -48.22 -21.60
C ALA A 115 -13.53 -49.58 -21.47
N ALA A 116 -14.14 -50.67 -21.95
CA ALA A 116 -13.50 -52.00 -22.04
C ALA A 116 -12.38 -52.00 -23.10
N ASP A 117 -12.62 -51.35 -24.24
CA ASP A 117 -11.60 -51.19 -25.29
C ASP A 117 -10.45 -50.30 -24.82
N VAL A 118 -10.74 -49.24 -24.07
CA VAL A 118 -9.72 -48.38 -23.45
C VAL A 118 -8.84 -49.18 -22.48
N TYR A 119 -9.41 -50.12 -21.73
CA TYR A 119 -8.63 -50.99 -20.85
C TYR A 119 -7.73 -51.93 -21.64
N ALA A 120 -8.25 -52.58 -22.68
CA ALA A 120 -7.45 -53.48 -23.53
C ALA A 120 -6.29 -52.72 -24.21
N LEU A 121 -6.55 -51.51 -24.73
CA LEU A 121 -5.51 -50.62 -25.25
C LEU A 121 -4.50 -50.22 -24.16
N GLY A 122 -4.97 -49.95 -22.94
CA GLY A 122 -4.13 -49.71 -21.77
C GLY A 122 -3.21 -50.87 -21.42
N ALA A 123 -3.70 -52.11 -21.50
CA ALA A 123 -2.93 -53.32 -21.24
C ALA A 123 -1.87 -53.57 -22.32
N VAL A 124 -2.18 -53.28 -23.59
CA VAL A 124 -1.20 -53.28 -24.68
C VAL A 124 -0.16 -52.18 -24.46
N PHE A 125 -0.59 -50.99 -24.09
CA PHE A 125 0.32 -49.87 -23.81
C PHE A 125 1.25 -50.17 -22.63
N TYR A 126 0.72 -50.79 -21.56
CA TYR A 126 1.52 -51.28 -20.44
C TYR A 126 2.59 -52.28 -20.89
N HIS A 127 2.22 -53.21 -21.76
CA HIS A 127 3.15 -54.17 -22.33
C HIS A 127 4.23 -53.48 -23.16
N MET A 128 3.88 -52.46 -23.96
CA MET A 128 4.89 -51.69 -24.71
C MET A 128 5.86 -50.93 -23.80
N LEU A 129 5.38 -50.41 -22.67
CA LEU A 129 6.23 -49.67 -21.72
C LEU A 129 7.15 -50.56 -20.87
N THR A 130 6.70 -51.78 -20.55
CA THR A 130 7.35 -52.66 -19.56
C THR A 130 7.91 -53.96 -20.13
N GLY A 131 7.52 -54.35 -21.35
CA GLY A 131 7.87 -55.63 -21.99
C GLY A 131 7.04 -56.83 -21.52
N GLN A 132 6.06 -56.63 -20.61
CA GLN A 132 5.22 -57.70 -20.05
C GLN A 132 3.79 -57.20 -19.84
N PRO A 133 2.76 -58.08 -19.87
CA PRO A 133 1.38 -57.64 -19.60
C PRO A 133 1.21 -57.17 -18.15
N PRO A 134 0.16 -56.38 -17.85
CA PRO A 134 -0.09 -55.87 -16.50
C PRO A 134 -0.34 -56.98 -15.47
N PHE A 135 -0.95 -58.10 -15.90
CA PHE A 135 -1.20 -59.28 -15.08
C PHE A 135 -0.89 -60.56 -15.86
N ALA A 136 -0.12 -61.46 -15.25
CA ALA A 136 0.18 -62.79 -15.77
C ALA A 136 0.33 -63.77 -14.60
N GLY A 137 -0.62 -64.70 -14.45
CA GLY A 137 -0.60 -65.76 -13.44
C GLY A 137 -0.11 -67.08 -14.00
N GLY A 138 0.18 -68.04 -13.14
CA GLY A 138 0.58 -69.40 -13.55
C GLY A 138 -0.57 -70.17 -14.20
N THR A 139 -1.82 -69.79 -13.90
CA THR A 139 -3.03 -70.34 -14.52
C THR A 139 -3.98 -69.25 -15.06
N THR A 140 -4.90 -69.65 -15.94
CA THR A 140 -5.97 -68.78 -16.47
C THR A 140 -6.82 -68.19 -15.35
N TYR A 141 -7.18 -69.01 -14.35
CA TYR A 141 -7.97 -68.61 -13.20
C TYR A 141 -7.23 -67.59 -12.32
N GLU A 142 -5.93 -67.80 -12.05
CA GLU A 142 -5.11 -66.84 -11.30
C GLU A 142 -4.99 -65.49 -12.01
N THR A 143 -4.84 -65.51 -13.34
CA THR A 143 -4.77 -64.27 -14.13
C THR A 143 -6.09 -63.51 -14.06
N ILE A 144 -7.23 -64.22 -14.15
CA ILE A 144 -8.57 -63.62 -13.97
C ILE A 144 -8.72 -63.02 -12.57
N ARG A 145 -8.30 -63.73 -11.51
CA ARG A 145 -8.35 -63.20 -10.14
C ARG A 145 -7.52 -61.92 -10.00
N MET A 146 -6.31 -61.88 -10.54
CA MET A 146 -5.48 -60.68 -10.52
C MET A 146 -6.08 -59.52 -11.31
N VAL A 147 -6.72 -59.79 -12.45
CA VAL A 147 -7.44 -58.78 -13.23
C VAL A 147 -8.62 -58.19 -12.44
N LEU A 148 -9.28 -58.97 -11.59
CA LEU A 148 -10.42 -58.49 -10.80
C LEU A 148 -9.99 -57.77 -9.51
N GLU A 149 -8.99 -58.30 -8.80
CA GLU A 149 -8.72 -57.93 -7.40
C GLU A 149 -7.41 -57.16 -7.20
N THR A 150 -6.46 -57.25 -8.13
CA THR A 150 -5.10 -56.71 -7.96
C THR A 150 -4.90 -55.43 -8.79
N GLU A 151 -4.30 -54.40 -8.17
CA GLU A 151 -3.90 -53.19 -8.89
C GLU A 151 -2.65 -53.42 -9.75
N PRO A 152 -2.56 -52.79 -10.94
CA PRO A 152 -1.39 -52.92 -11.79
C PRO A 152 -0.17 -52.28 -11.14
N ARG A 153 0.98 -52.95 -11.21
CA ARG A 153 2.26 -52.37 -10.74
C ARG A 153 2.61 -51.15 -11.59
N LYS A 154 3.37 -50.20 -11.03
CA LYS A 154 3.78 -49.01 -11.77
C LYS A 154 4.79 -49.36 -12.88
N PRO A 155 4.58 -48.95 -14.14
CA PRO A 155 5.52 -49.19 -15.25
C PRO A 155 6.96 -48.78 -14.96
N ARG A 156 7.19 -47.69 -14.22
CA ARG A 156 8.54 -47.22 -13.89
C ARG A 156 9.33 -48.13 -12.94
N LEU A 157 8.68 -49.11 -12.30
CA LEU A 157 9.37 -50.15 -11.55
C LEU A 157 10.09 -51.14 -12.48
N TRP A 158 9.56 -51.35 -13.69
CA TRP A 158 10.14 -52.24 -14.70
C TRP A 158 11.03 -51.47 -15.69
N ASN A 159 10.64 -50.24 -16.03
CA ASN A 159 11.39 -49.36 -16.92
C ASN A 159 11.53 -47.96 -16.30
N SER A 160 12.61 -47.74 -15.54
CA SER A 160 12.86 -46.46 -14.83
C SER A 160 13.00 -45.25 -15.76
N LYS A 161 13.25 -45.48 -17.06
CA LYS A 161 13.35 -44.45 -18.11
C LYS A 161 11.98 -44.03 -18.67
N ALA A 162 10.91 -44.73 -18.35
CA ALA A 162 9.57 -44.35 -18.79
C ALA A 162 9.16 -42.99 -18.19
N ASP A 163 8.60 -42.12 -19.04
CA ASP A 163 8.13 -40.80 -18.65
C ASP A 163 6.94 -40.89 -17.67
N VAL A 164 6.90 -39.98 -16.69
CA VAL A 164 5.89 -39.98 -15.62
C VAL A 164 4.48 -39.74 -16.17
N ASP A 165 4.36 -38.93 -17.22
CA ASP A 165 3.07 -38.61 -17.82
C ASP A 165 2.55 -39.83 -18.62
N LEU A 166 3.41 -40.61 -19.28
CA LEU A 166 3.04 -41.88 -19.92
C LEU A 166 2.61 -42.95 -18.92
N GLU A 167 3.32 -43.09 -17.79
CA GLU A 167 2.90 -43.95 -16.68
C GLU A 167 1.50 -43.57 -16.18
N THR A 168 1.24 -42.27 -16.02
CA THR A 168 -0.06 -41.75 -15.55
C THR A 168 -1.18 -42.07 -16.54
N ILE A 169 -0.95 -41.85 -17.84
CA ILE A 169 -1.92 -42.19 -18.89
C ILE A 169 -2.19 -43.70 -18.89
N CYS A 170 -1.15 -44.52 -18.82
CA CYS A 170 -1.24 -45.98 -18.84
C CYS A 170 -2.06 -46.52 -17.65
N LEU A 171 -1.74 -46.08 -16.43
CA LEU A 171 -2.45 -46.52 -15.23
C LEU A 171 -3.92 -46.09 -15.22
N LYS A 172 -4.23 -44.89 -15.76
CA LYS A 172 -5.62 -44.43 -15.90
C LYS A 172 -6.44 -45.32 -16.85
N CYS A 173 -5.83 -45.88 -17.89
CA CYS A 173 -6.51 -46.86 -18.74
C CYS A 173 -6.82 -48.18 -18.00
N LEU A 174 -5.98 -48.55 -17.03
CA LEU A 174 -6.06 -49.81 -16.29
C LEU A 174 -6.86 -49.73 -14.97
N GLU A 175 -7.55 -48.61 -14.73
CA GLU A 175 -8.47 -48.46 -13.60
C GLU A 175 -9.54 -49.56 -13.61
N LYS A 176 -9.84 -50.14 -12.45
CA LYS A 176 -10.81 -51.26 -12.40
C LYS A 176 -12.24 -50.77 -12.67
N ASP A 177 -12.59 -49.60 -12.15
CA ASP A 177 -13.86 -48.93 -12.38
C ASP A 177 -13.89 -48.28 -13.78
N PRO A 178 -14.81 -48.70 -14.68
CA PRO A 178 -14.95 -48.12 -16.01
C PRO A 178 -15.19 -46.60 -16.01
N GLN A 179 -15.82 -46.04 -14.97
CA GLN A 179 -16.10 -44.60 -14.90
C GLN A 179 -14.85 -43.75 -14.61
N ARG A 180 -13.79 -44.35 -14.06
CA ARG A 180 -12.52 -43.67 -13.77
C ARG A 180 -11.55 -43.69 -14.95
N ARG A 181 -11.80 -44.56 -15.94
CA ARG A 181 -11.06 -44.62 -17.20
C ARG A 181 -11.35 -43.41 -18.09
N TYR A 182 -10.68 -43.32 -19.22
CA TYR A 182 -11.08 -42.37 -20.26
C TYR A 182 -12.45 -42.75 -20.82
N SER A 183 -13.30 -41.74 -21.04
CA SER A 183 -14.65 -41.93 -21.56
C SER A 183 -14.69 -42.46 -23.00
N SER A 184 -13.59 -42.35 -23.74
CA SER A 184 -13.45 -42.88 -25.11
C SER A 184 -11.98 -43.08 -25.50
N ALA A 185 -11.74 -43.85 -26.57
CA ALA A 185 -10.42 -43.98 -27.17
C ALA A 185 -9.87 -42.64 -27.71
N LEU A 186 -10.75 -41.73 -28.14
CA LEU A 186 -10.35 -40.38 -28.56
C LEU A 186 -9.79 -39.57 -27.38
N ALA A 187 -10.42 -39.66 -26.20
CA ALA A 187 -9.95 -38.95 -25.01
C ALA A 187 -8.56 -39.45 -24.54
N LEU A 188 -8.27 -40.74 -24.73
CA LEU A 188 -6.93 -41.30 -24.56
C LEU A 188 -5.94 -40.75 -25.59
N ALA A 189 -6.33 -40.74 -26.87
CA ALA A 189 -5.49 -40.21 -27.96
C ALA A 189 -5.13 -38.73 -27.75
N GLU A 190 -6.09 -37.89 -27.34
CA GLU A 190 -5.85 -36.47 -27.04
C GLU A 190 -4.80 -36.27 -25.93
N ASP A 191 -4.78 -37.11 -24.89
CA ASP A 191 -3.80 -37.03 -23.82
C ASP A 191 -2.41 -37.51 -24.26
N LEU A 192 -2.34 -38.52 -25.12
CA LEU A 192 -1.09 -38.95 -25.76
C LEU A 192 -0.53 -37.89 -26.72
N GLU A 193 -1.38 -37.22 -27.50
CA GLU A 193 -0.99 -36.09 -28.35
C GLU A 193 -0.47 -34.90 -27.53
N ARG A 194 -1.15 -34.57 -26.43
CA ARG A 194 -0.68 -33.53 -25.50
C ARG A 194 0.71 -33.87 -25.00
N TRP A 195 0.95 -35.13 -24.63
CA TRP A 195 2.27 -35.58 -24.23
C TRP A 195 3.31 -35.40 -25.35
N LEU A 196 3.01 -35.84 -26.58
CA LEU A 196 3.90 -35.66 -27.75
C LEU A 196 4.21 -34.17 -28.02
N ARG A 197 3.23 -33.29 -27.86
CA ARG A 197 3.39 -31.82 -28.00
C ARG A 197 3.97 -31.13 -26.75
N HIS A 198 4.38 -31.90 -25.75
CA HIS A 198 4.93 -31.43 -24.48
C HIS A 198 3.97 -30.53 -23.67
N GLU A 199 2.66 -30.69 -23.88
CA GLU A 199 1.58 -30.04 -23.17
C GLU A 199 1.21 -30.80 -21.88
N PRO A 200 0.57 -30.13 -20.89
CA PRO A 200 0.06 -30.83 -19.72
C PRO A 200 -1.09 -31.78 -20.09
N ILE A 201 -0.92 -33.06 -19.74
CA ILE A 201 -1.95 -34.10 -19.85
C ILE A 201 -3.15 -33.77 -18.96
N ARG A 202 -4.36 -34.12 -19.39
CA ARG A 202 -5.60 -33.94 -18.61
C ARG A 202 -5.75 -34.98 -17.50
N ALA A 203 -5.11 -36.14 -17.64
CA ALA A 203 -5.11 -37.18 -16.62
C ALA A 203 -4.49 -36.76 -15.27
N ARG A 204 -3.71 -35.66 -15.24
CA ARG A 204 -3.15 -35.10 -14.01
C ARG A 204 -3.69 -33.69 -13.75
N ARG A 205 -4.18 -33.41 -12.54
CA ARG A 205 -4.27 -32.02 -12.03
C ARG A 205 -2.84 -31.50 -11.85
N SER A 206 -2.29 -30.85 -12.87
CA SER A 206 -0.91 -30.33 -12.85
C SER A 206 -0.79 -29.11 -11.94
N GLY A 207 0.04 -29.23 -10.89
CA GLY A 207 0.34 -28.13 -9.97
C GLY A 207 1.15 -27.01 -10.64
N ILE A 208 1.00 -25.79 -10.11
CA ILE A 208 1.55 -24.52 -10.62
C ILE A 208 3.06 -24.58 -10.91
N PHE A 209 3.82 -25.33 -10.11
CA PHE A 209 5.28 -25.46 -10.22
C PHE A 209 5.79 -26.23 -11.45
N ILE A 210 5.00 -27.15 -12.03
CA ILE A 210 5.42 -27.88 -13.25
C ILE A 210 5.17 -27.04 -14.51
N ARG A 211 4.13 -26.18 -14.49
CA ARG A 211 3.82 -25.23 -15.59
C ARG A 211 4.90 -24.19 -15.76
N SER A 212 5.41 -23.61 -14.66
CA SER A 212 6.48 -22.61 -14.72
C SER A 212 7.77 -23.18 -15.30
N ARG A 213 8.15 -24.42 -14.95
CA ARG A 213 9.38 -25.05 -15.50
C ARG A 213 9.30 -25.36 -17.00
N LYS A 214 8.13 -25.79 -17.51
CA LYS A 214 7.92 -26.00 -18.96
C LYS A 214 7.78 -24.67 -19.73
N TRP A 215 7.27 -23.61 -19.10
CA TRP A 215 7.16 -22.27 -19.69
C TRP A 215 8.52 -21.55 -19.81
N VAL A 216 9.39 -21.65 -18.80
CA VAL A 216 10.76 -21.09 -18.83
C VAL A 216 11.60 -21.69 -19.96
N ARG A 217 11.42 -23.00 -20.27
CA ARG A 217 12.07 -23.64 -21.43
C ARG A 217 11.56 -23.13 -22.79
N ARG A 218 10.40 -22.47 -22.84
CA ARG A 218 9.72 -22.06 -24.08
C ARG A 218 9.98 -20.61 -24.47
N ASN A 219 10.36 -19.74 -23.53
CA ASN A 219 10.65 -18.32 -23.78
C ASN A 219 11.83 -17.81 -22.92
N PRO A 220 13.10 -18.03 -23.33
CA PRO A 220 14.26 -17.60 -22.55
C PRO A 220 14.37 -16.07 -22.41
N ALA A 221 13.90 -15.30 -23.40
CA ALA A 221 13.91 -13.84 -23.33
C ALA A 221 12.93 -13.27 -22.28
N ALA A 222 11.74 -13.86 -22.15
CA ALA A 222 10.75 -13.43 -21.15
C ALA A 222 11.18 -13.81 -19.72
N ALA A 223 11.93 -14.90 -19.57
CA ALA A 223 12.48 -15.33 -18.28
C ALA A 223 13.51 -14.34 -17.70
N ILE A 224 14.15 -13.51 -18.55
CA ILE A 224 15.07 -12.45 -18.12
C ILE A 224 14.33 -11.11 -17.95
N LEU A 225 13.41 -10.78 -18.86
CA LEU A 225 12.73 -9.49 -18.85
C LEU A 225 11.83 -9.27 -17.62
N VAL A 226 11.06 -10.29 -17.19
CA VAL A 226 10.13 -10.16 -16.07
C VAL A 226 10.83 -9.88 -14.72
N PRO A 227 11.88 -10.64 -14.31
CA PRO A 227 12.59 -10.31 -13.08
C PRO A 227 13.37 -8.99 -13.20
N SER A 228 13.87 -8.64 -14.38
CA SER A 228 14.53 -7.35 -14.60
C SER A 228 13.57 -6.18 -14.44
N LEU A 229 12.33 -6.29 -14.97
CA LEU A 229 11.29 -5.27 -14.79
C LEU A 229 10.83 -5.17 -13.32
N ALA A 230 10.71 -6.30 -12.63
CA ALA A 230 10.36 -6.33 -11.21
C ALA A 230 11.47 -5.73 -10.34
N ALA A 231 12.74 -6.02 -10.63
CA ALA A 231 13.88 -5.40 -9.96
C ALA A 231 13.93 -3.88 -10.23
N LEU A 232 13.71 -3.46 -11.48
CA LEU A 232 13.64 -2.04 -11.83
C LEU A 232 12.47 -1.34 -11.13
N ALA A 233 11.29 -1.96 -11.08
CA ALA A 233 10.13 -1.42 -10.36
C ALA A 233 10.36 -1.37 -8.85
N ALA A 234 11.09 -2.33 -8.28
CA ALA A 234 11.49 -2.30 -6.87
C ALA A 234 12.51 -1.19 -6.59
N VAL A 235 13.50 -1.00 -7.46
CA VAL A 235 14.47 0.11 -7.35
C VAL A 235 13.76 1.46 -7.49
N VAL A 236 12.87 1.61 -8.47
CA VAL A 236 12.04 2.81 -8.64
C VAL A 236 11.13 3.01 -7.44
N GLY A 237 10.53 1.93 -6.90
CA GLY A 237 9.70 1.98 -5.69
C GLY A 237 10.50 2.44 -4.47
N VAL A 238 11.73 1.95 -4.28
CA VAL A 238 12.64 2.39 -3.21
C VAL A 238 13.08 3.85 -3.42
N MET A 239 13.37 4.25 -4.65
CA MET A 239 13.72 5.65 -4.97
C MET A 239 12.54 6.60 -4.74
N VAL A 240 11.32 6.22 -5.14
CA VAL A 240 10.09 7.00 -4.91
C VAL A 240 9.75 7.07 -3.43
N TRP A 241 9.88 5.96 -2.69
CA TRP A 241 9.70 5.92 -1.24
C TRP A 241 10.71 6.81 -0.49
N ASN A 242 11.98 6.78 -0.91
CA ASN A 242 13.02 7.67 -0.40
C ASN A 242 12.82 9.13 -0.86
N SER A 243 12.12 9.37 -1.97
CA SER A 243 11.80 10.71 -2.47
C SER A 243 10.58 11.33 -1.79
N GLU A 244 9.55 10.55 -1.46
CA GLU A 244 8.37 11.04 -0.74
C GLU A 244 8.66 11.31 0.72
N SER A 245 9.53 10.52 1.35
CA SER A 245 10.11 10.85 2.66
C SER A 245 11.04 12.07 2.63
N ASN A 246 11.55 12.47 1.45
CA ASN A 246 12.42 13.63 1.19
C ASN A 246 11.71 14.89 0.67
N ARG A 247 10.37 14.94 0.61
CA ARG A 247 9.72 16.25 0.42
C ARG A 247 9.99 17.08 1.68
N PRO A 248 10.73 18.20 1.59
CA PRO A 248 10.92 19.06 2.74
C PRO A 248 9.52 19.48 3.21
N PRO A 249 9.19 19.31 4.49
CA PRO A 249 8.11 20.09 5.07
C PRO A 249 8.38 21.57 4.71
N PRO A 250 7.35 22.37 4.38
CA PRO A 250 7.56 23.81 4.26
C PRO A 250 8.32 24.28 5.50
N ALA A 251 9.43 25.02 5.33
CA ALA A 251 10.43 25.36 6.35
C ALA A 251 9.75 25.75 7.67
N GLY A 252 9.53 24.74 8.50
CA GLY A 252 8.56 24.76 9.57
C GLY A 252 9.32 24.53 10.83
N ILE A 253 9.21 25.47 11.76
CA ILE A 253 9.91 25.42 13.04
C ILE A 253 8.90 25.45 14.18
N ALA A 254 9.10 24.54 15.13
CA ALA A 254 8.44 24.58 16.42
C ALA A 254 9.45 24.93 17.50
N VAL A 255 9.13 25.88 18.38
CA VAL A 255 9.95 26.21 19.55
C VAL A 255 9.33 25.55 20.77
N LEU A 256 9.94 24.49 21.30
CA LEU A 256 9.42 23.76 22.45
C LEU A 256 9.56 24.60 23.74
N PRO A 257 8.74 24.32 24.78
CA PRO A 257 8.89 24.97 26.07
C PRO A 257 10.29 24.75 26.64
N PHE A 258 10.98 25.82 27.02
CA PHE A 258 12.34 25.72 27.55
C PHE A 258 12.30 25.14 28.96
N GLU A 259 13.25 24.26 29.27
CA GLU A 259 13.39 23.71 30.61
C GLU A 259 13.96 24.78 31.56
N ASN A 260 13.30 24.98 32.71
CA ASN A 260 13.84 25.85 33.76
C ASN A 260 14.69 25.01 34.72
N LEU A 261 15.99 25.27 34.76
CA LEU A 261 16.97 24.60 35.62
C LEU A 261 17.41 25.48 36.79
N SER A 262 16.64 26.54 37.10
CA SER A 262 16.82 27.43 38.26
C SER A 262 16.05 26.89 39.47
N ASP A 263 16.40 27.32 40.68
CA ASP A 263 15.77 26.83 41.92
C ASP A 263 14.25 27.13 41.96
N ALA A 264 13.48 26.26 42.66
CA ALA A 264 12.01 26.14 42.58
C ALA A 264 11.19 27.41 42.90
N ASN A 265 11.80 28.46 43.42
CA ASN A 265 11.14 29.75 43.69
C ASN A 265 11.37 30.81 42.60
N GLU A 266 12.20 30.54 41.59
CA GLU A 266 12.37 31.41 40.42
C GLU A 266 11.52 30.88 39.24
N SER A 267 10.50 31.68 38.91
CA SER A 267 9.32 31.36 38.13
C SER A 267 9.58 30.63 36.81
N ALA A 268 8.92 29.48 36.59
CA ALA A 268 8.77 28.85 35.27
C ALA A 268 8.31 29.84 34.17
N SER A 269 7.61 30.92 34.57
CA SER A 269 7.21 32.04 33.73
C SER A 269 8.39 32.72 33.00
N PHE A 270 9.60 32.69 33.56
CA PHE A 270 10.77 33.30 32.93
C PHE A 270 11.25 32.51 31.71
N ALA A 271 11.41 31.19 31.84
CA ALA A 271 11.79 30.32 30.72
C ALA A 271 10.72 30.34 29.61
N ASP A 272 9.45 30.34 30.02
CA ASP A 272 8.30 30.50 29.13
C ASP A 272 8.30 31.85 28.39
N GLY A 273 8.73 32.93 29.06
CA GLY A 273 8.89 34.24 28.44
C GLY A 273 10.03 34.28 27.41
N ILE A 274 11.14 33.59 27.67
CA ILE A 274 12.25 33.48 26.71
C ILE A 274 11.82 32.72 25.46
N GLN A 275 11.17 31.58 25.63
CA GLN A 275 10.64 30.79 24.52
C GLN A 275 9.69 31.62 23.65
N ASP A 276 8.75 32.31 24.29
CA ASP A 276 7.71 33.09 23.61
C ASP A 276 8.27 34.28 22.83
N ASP A 277 9.28 34.96 23.38
CA ASP A 277 9.96 36.05 22.69
C ASP A 277 10.78 35.55 21.49
N ILE A 278 11.51 34.43 21.62
CA ILE A 278 12.21 33.79 20.49
C ILE A 278 11.21 33.39 19.40
N LEU A 279 10.08 32.77 19.78
CA LEU A 279 9.00 32.41 18.86
C LEU A 279 8.47 33.65 18.14
N THR A 280 8.24 34.74 18.87
CA THR A 280 7.75 36.02 18.31
C THR A 280 8.75 36.61 17.33
N LYS A 281 10.06 36.59 17.63
CA LYS A 281 11.11 37.06 16.73
C LYS A 281 11.21 36.20 15.47
N LEU A 282 11.14 34.87 15.59
CA LEU A 282 11.11 33.97 14.44
C LEU A 282 9.87 34.18 13.57
N ALA A 283 8.71 34.48 14.17
CA ALA A 283 7.47 34.74 13.46
C ALA A 283 7.49 36.04 12.63
N LYS A 284 8.44 36.95 12.90
CA LYS A 284 8.67 38.14 12.07
C LYS A 284 9.34 37.82 10.74
N ILE A 285 9.91 36.62 10.56
CA ILE A 285 10.58 36.21 9.34
C ILE A 285 9.55 35.56 8.41
N ALA A 286 9.21 36.23 7.32
CA ALA A 286 8.15 35.78 6.41
C ALA A 286 8.46 34.44 5.73
N ASP A 287 9.74 34.11 5.57
CA ASP A 287 10.21 32.86 4.96
C ASP A 287 10.11 31.65 5.93
N LEU A 288 9.81 31.88 7.20
CA LEU A 288 9.66 30.83 8.22
C LEU A 288 8.19 30.58 8.56
N LYS A 289 7.81 29.30 8.56
CA LYS A 289 6.53 28.85 9.13
C LYS A 289 6.74 28.50 10.60
N VAL A 290 6.30 29.36 11.51
CA VAL A 290 6.42 29.12 12.96
C VAL A 290 5.14 28.52 13.52
N ILE A 291 5.26 27.46 14.33
CA ILE A 291 4.12 26.86 15.04
C ILE A 291 3.74 27.69 16.26
N SER A 292 2.44 27.84 16.51
CA SER A 292 1.95 28.64 17.63
C SER A 292 2.37 28.06 18.98
N ARG A 293 2.57 28.95 19.96
CA ARG A 293 2.93 28.59 21.34
C ARG A 293 1.95 27.59 21.96
N THR A 294 0.65 27.80 21.78
CA THR A 294 -0.40 26.94 22.35
C THR A 294 -0.32 25.49 21.85
N SER A 295 0.07 25.27 20.59
CA SER A 295 0.22 23.93 20.03
C SER A 295 1.45 23.17 20.53
N VAL A 296 2.48 23.89 20.99
CA VAL A 296 3.73 23.31 21.49
C VAL A 296 3.77 23.11 23.01
N MET A 297 2.92 23.81 23.76
CA MET A 297 2.89 23.74 25.24
C MET A 297 2.72 22.32 25.80
N GLN A 298 2.01 21.44 25.10
CA GLN A 298 1.80 20.05 25.51
C GLN A 298 3.07 19.17 25.46
N TYR A 299 4.13 19.63 24.79
CA TYR A 299 5.35 18.86 24.57
C TYR A 299 6.49 19.20 25.54
N ARG A 300 6.22 19.88 26.67
CA ARG A 300 7.23 20.29 27.67
C ARG A 300 8.11 19.14 28.19
N SER A 301 7.62 17.90 28.18
CA SER A 301 8.37 16.73 28.66
C SER A 301 8.46 15.62 27.60
N ALA A 302 8.25 15.98 26.34
CA ALA A 302 8.29 15.04 25.24
C ALA A 302 9.75 14.68 24.89
N ARG A 303 10.01 13.39 24.64
CA ARG A 303 11.37 12.88 24.38
C ARG A 303 11.60 12.44 22.94
N ASN A 304 10.58 12.50 22.08
CA ASN A 304 10.65 11.98 20.71
C ASN A 304 10.39 13.09 19.70
N ILE A 305 11.46 13.75 19.27
CA ILE A 305 11.41 14.90 18.36
C ILE A 305 10.81 14.53 17.01
N ARG A 306 11.03 13.29 16.54
CA ARG A 306 10.42 12.79 15.31
C ARG A 306 8.90 12.77 15.36
N GLN A 307 8.34 12.22 16.44
CA GLN A 307 6.88 12.21 16.64
C GLN A 307 6.30 13.63 16.71
N ILE A 308 7.02 14.55 17.35
CA ILE A 308 6.61 15.97 17.42
C ILE A 308 6.62 16.60 16.03
N GLY A 309 7.69 16.36 15.25
CA GLY A 309 7.83 16.83 13.87
C GLY A 309 6.69 16.36 12.98
N ASP A 310 6.32 15.08 13.08
CA ASP A 310 5.19 14.49 12.34
C ASP A 310 3.85 15.08 12.78
N ALA A 311 3.63 15.25 14.09
CA ALA A 311 2.39 15.79 14.65
C ALA A 311 2.16 17.26 14.29
N LEU A 312 3.22 18.08 14.40
CA LEU A 312 3.17 19.52 14.11
C LEU A 312 3.43 19.86 12.64
N ARG A 313 3.86 18.87 11.84
CA ARG A 313 4.25 19.01 10.43
C ARG A 313 5.34 20.08 10.26
N VAL A 314 6.42 19.92 11.01
CA VAL A 314 7.61 20.79 11.01
C VAL A 314 8.87 20.01 10.67
N SER A 315 9.79 20.66 9.96
CA SER A 315 11.08 20.08 9.62
C SER A 315 12.09 20.20 10.75
N HIS A 316 11.95 21.24 11.58
CA HIS A 316 12.89 21.52 12.66
C HIS A 316 12.18 21.82 13.97
N VAL A 317 12.86 21.50 15.06
CA VAL A 317 12.45 21.82 16.42
C VAL A 317 13.59 22.56 17.11
N LEU A 318 13.26 23.69 17.74
CA LEU A 318 14.15 24.41 18.65
C LEU A 318 13.79 24.03 20.08
N GLU A 319 14.74 23.51 20.82
CA GLU A 319 14.63 23.24 22.24
C GLU A 319 15.73 23.94 23.02
N GLY A 320 15.56 24.07 24.33
CA GLY A 320 16.54 24.74 25.16
C GLY A 320 16.27 24.64 26.65
N SER A 321 17.26 25.05 27.42
CA SER A 321 17.17 25.14 28.87
C SER A 321 17.73 26.46 29.36
N VAL A 322 17.11 27.01 30.39
CA VAL A 322 17.47 28.28 31.00
C VAL A 322 17.79 28.05 32.47
N ARG A 323 18.91 28.60 32.91
CA ARG A 323 19.26 28.74 34.32
C ARG A 323 19.61 30.18 34.62
N ARG A 324 19.00 30.74 35.67
CA ARG A 324 19.33 32.04 36.21
C ARG A 324 20.11 31.85 37.52
N ASN A 325 21.22 32.58 37.68
CA ASN A 325 21.98 32.59 38.92
C ASN A 325 22.68 33.94 39.11
N ALA A 326 22.43 34.60 40.25
CA ALA A 326 23.17 35.80 40.69
C ALA A 326 23.36 36.88 39.60
N GLY A 327 22.30 37.20 38.86
CA GLY A 327 22.32 38.23 37.80
C GLY A 327 22.90 37.77 36.46
N ARG A 328 23.33 36.52 36.34
CA ARG A 328 23.74 35.90 35.06
C ARG A 328 22.69 34.90 34.57
N ILE A 329 22.65 34.70 33.26
CA ILE A 329 21.82 33.71 32.60
C ILE A 329 22.71 32.71 31.85
N HIS A 330 22.43 31.42 32.07
CA HIS A 330 22.95 30.33 31.26
C HIS A 330 21.81 29.79 30.42
N LEU A 331 21.92 29.94 29.11
CA LEU A 331 20.93 29.48 28.15
C LEU A 331 21.59 28.51 27.18
N ASN A 332 21.05 27.31 27.06
CA ASN A 332 21.44 26.33 26.06
C ASN A 332 20.31 26.20 25.05
N THR A 333 20.62 26.31 23.76
CA THR A 333 19.63 26.19 22.68
C THR A 333 20.13 25.27 21.59
N GLN A 334 19.21 24.44 21.06
CA GLN A 334 19.53 23.41 20.08
C GLN A 334 18.46 23.35 19.01
N LEU A 335 18.89 23.35 17.75
CA LEU A 335 18.05 23.16 16.57
C LEU A 335 18.23 21.74 16.07
N ILE A 336 17.13 20.98 16.02
CA ILE A 336 17.11 19.56 15.69
C ILE A 336 16.30 19.34 14.41
N ASP A 337 16.85 18.59 13.46
CA ASP A 337 16.12 18.08 12.30
C ASP A 337 15.20 16.93 12.76
N THR A 338 13.89 17.11 12.66
CA THR A 338 12.89 16.18 13.22
C THR A 338 12.91 14.81 12.55
N ARG A 339 13.43 14.74 11.33
CA ARG A 339 13.34 13.57 10.48
C ARG A 339 14.48 12.60 10.76
N THR A 340 15.66 13.15 10.98
CA THR A 340 16.90 12.43 11.26
C THR A 340 17.22 12.34 12.74
N ASP A 341 16.57 13.18 13.58
CA ASP A 341 16.88 13.34 15.01
C ASP A 341 18.33 13.78 15.22
N THR A 342 18.82 14.66 14.33
CA THR A 342 20.19 15.18 14.37
C THR A 342 20.21 16.64 14.78
N HIS A 343 21.18 17.00 15.63
CA HIS A 343 21.42 18.38 16.01
C HIS A 343 22.09 19.11 14.84
N VAL A 344 21.36 20.06 14.25
CA VAL A 344 21.85 20.93 13.17
C VAL A 344 22.73 22.04 13.74
N TRP A 345 22.33 22.56 14.90
CA TRP A 345 23.04 23.60 15.61
C TRP A 345 22.77 23.48 17.12
N ALA A 346 23.79 23.77 17.93
CA ALA A 346 23.68 23.84 19.37
C ALA A 346 24.64 24.91 19.87
N GLU A 347 24.19 25.74 20.82
CA GLU A 347 25.01 26.81 21.38
C GLU A 347 24.62 27.12 22.81
N GLU A 348 25.63 27.50 23.59
CA GLU A 348 25.50 27.89 24.99
C GLU A 348 25.85 29.37 25.17
N TYR A 349 25.01 30.07 25.91
CA TYR A 349 25.13 31.49 26.23
C TYR A 349 25.26 31.65 27.74
N ASP A 350 26.41 32.14 28.20
CA ASP A 350 26.63 32.56 29.60
C ASP A 350 26.92 34.06 29.65
N ARG A 351 25.88 34.86 29.92
CA ARG A 351 25.89 36.33 29.81
C ARG A 351 25.21 36.98 31.01
N ASP A 352 25.31 38.30 31.09
CA ASP A 352 24.56 39.08 32.07
C ASP A 352 23.06 39.02 31.73
N LEU A 353 22.20 39.05 32.75
CA LEU A 353 20.75 39.02 32.56
C LEU A 353 20.26 40.21 31.71
N ASN A 354 20.95 41.36 31.75
CA ASN A 354 20.62 42.52 30.94
C ASN A 354 20.82 42.29 29.43
N ASP A 355 21.60 41.28 29.03
CA ASP A 355 21.83 40.93 27.64
C ASP A 355 20.75 39.99 27.07
N ILE A 356 19.73 39.63 27.84
CA ILE A 356 18.75 38.59 27.45
C ILE A 356 18.07 38.89 26.10
N PHE A 357 17.67 40.14 25.86
CA PHE A 357 17.03 40.51 24.60
C PHE A 357 17.97 40.41 23.40
N ALA A 358 19.27 40.71 23.62
CA ALA A 358 20.28 40.58 22.58
C ALA A 358 20.52 39.09 22.24
N ILE A 359 20.59 38.23 23.26
CA ILE A 359 20.73 36.77 23.08
C ILE A 359 19.54 36.21 22.31
N GLN A 360 18.31 36.62 22.64
CA GLN A 360 17.10 36.18 21.93
C GLN A 360 17.10 36.59 20.45
N SER A 361 17.54 37.82 20.15
CA SER A 361 17.73 38.28 18.77
C SER A 361 18.82 37.49 18.05
N GLU A 362 19.94 37.21 18.71
CA GLU A 362 21.04 36.40 18.16
C GLU A 362 20.57 34.97 17.83
N ILE A 363 19.83 34.32 18.73
CA ILE A 363 19.26 32.99 18.51
C ILE A 363 18.32 33.00 17.31
N ALA A 364 17.40 33.97 17.22
CA ALA A 364 16.47 34.05 16.10
C ALA A 364 17.19 34.21 14.74
N GLN A 365 18.25 35.03 14.71
CA GLN A 365 19.07 35.21 13.50
C GLN A 365 19.86 33.94 13.16
N LYS A 366 20.55 33.32 14.12
CA LYS A 366 21.30 32.08 13.90
C LYS A 366 20.41 30.94 13.44
N VAL A 367 19.24 30.76 14.06
CA VAL A 367 18.27 29.75 13.64
C VAL A 367 17.81 30.00 12.20
N ALA A 368 17.51 31.24 11.83
CA ALA A 368 17.15 31.58 10.46
C ALA A 368 18.28 31.32 9.45
N GLU A 369 19.53 31.60 9.83
CA GLU A 369 20.72 31.28 9.02
C GLU A 369 20.89 29.77 8.80
N GLN A 370 20.74 28.97 9.86
CA GLN A 370 20.81 27.49 9.79
C GLN A 370 19.70 26.90 8.94
N LEU A 371 18.51 27.51 8.97
CA LEU A 371 17.38 27.12 8.11
C LEU A 371 17.49 27.69 6.68
N HIS A 372 18.55 28.45 6.39
CA HIS A 372 18.75 29.15 5.12
C HIS A 372 17.57 30.04 4.71
N ALA A 373 16.88 30.60 5.71
CA ALA A 373 15.76 31.51 5.51
C ALA A 373 16.25 32.87 5.02
N LYS A 374 15.53 33.46 4.06
CA LYS A 374 15.81 34.80 3.57
C LYS A 374 15.27 35.82 4.55
N ILE A 375 16.15 36.66 5.09
CA ILE A 375 15.80 37.76 5.98
C ILE A 375 16.10 39.08 5.28
N SER A 376 15.08 39.94 5.14
CA SER A 376 15.23 41.31 4.67
C SER A 376 15.81 42.23 5.76
N SER A 377 16.30 43.41 5.38
CA SER A 377 16.82 44.38 6.34
C SER A 377 15.76 44.87 7.34
N ALA A 378 14.50 44.98 6.90
CA ALA A 378 13.37 45.36 7.74
C ALA A 378 13.05 44.29 8.80
N GLU A 379 12.99 43.02 8.39
CA GLU A 379 12.78 41.88 9.31
C GLU A 379 13.93 41.77 10.31
N LYS A 380 15.19 41.93 9.85
CA LYS A 380 16.36 41.93 10.73
C LYS A 380 16.27 43.02 11.81
N SER A 381 15.93 44.25 11.41
CA SER A 381 15.74 45.36 12.36
C SER A 381 14.59 45.09 13.33
N ALA A 382 13.50 44.46 12.87
CA ALA A 382 12.36 44.12 13.71
C ALA A 382 12.67 42.99 14.72
N ILE A 383 13.58 42.07 14.38
CA ILE A 383 14.09 41.02 15.28
C ILE A 383 15.00 41.63 16.34
N GLU A 384 15.86 42.60 15.96
CA GLU A 384 16.81 43.26 16.87
C GLU A 384 16.14 44.21 17.85
N GLN A 385 14.93 44.69 17.55
CA GLN A 385 14.19 45.55 18.47
C GLN A 385 13.79 44.78 19.74
N PRO A 386 14.20 45.23 20.94
CA PRO A 386 13.77 44.63 22.20
C PRO A 386 12.29 44.99 22.48
N PRO A 387 11.56 44.11 23.20
CA PRO A 387 10.16 44.36 23.55
C PRO A 387 10.01 45.52 24.56
N THR A 388 10.95 45.66 25.49
CA THR A 388 11.03 46.72 26.51
C THR A 388 12.49 46.96 26.91
N ALA A 389 12.77 48.12 27.52
CA ALA A 389 14.06 48.40 28.14
C ALA A 389 14.14 47.96 29.63
N ASP A 390 13.02 47.54 30.24
CA ASP A 390 12.94 47.16 31.66
C ASP A 390 12.61 45.67 31.82
N LEU A 391 13.57 44.90 32.37
CA LEU A 391 13.42 43.46 32.62
C LEU A 391 12.30 43.11 33.59
N ALA A 392 12.03 43.96 34.59
CA ALA A 392 10.92 43.72 35.52
C ALA A 392 9.57 44.01 34.84
N ALA A 393 9.51 44.95 33.91
CA ALA A 393 8.32 45.13 33.06
C ALA A 393 8.09 43.89 32.18
N PHE A 394 9.16 43.31 31.62
CA PHE A 394 9.10 42.07 30.85
C PHE A 394 8.61 40.87 31.68
N ASP A 395 9.10 40.71 32.91
CA ASP A 395 8.62 39.63 33.80
C ASP A 395 7.13 39.77 34.13
N LEU A 396 6.68 40.99 34.47
CA LEU A 396 5.27 41.29 34.72
C LEU A 396 4.39 40.98 33.50
N TYR A 397 4.84 41.37 32.30
CA TYR A 397 4.16 41.06 31.05
C TYR A 397 4.03 39.55 30.82
N ASN A 398 5.11 38.79 30.99
CA ASN A 398 5.09 37.34 30.78
C ASN A 398 4.18 36.62 31.79
N ARG A 399 4.18 37.06 33.06
CA ARG A 399 3.25 36.55 34.08
C ARG A 399 1.80 36.83 33.68
N ALA A 400 1.49 38.04 33.22
CA ALA A 400 0.15 38.39 32.74
C ALA A 400 -0.27 37.55 31.53
N LYS A 401 0.64 37.32 30.57
CA LYS A 401 0.39 36.50 29.38
C LYS A 401 0.11 35.04 29.73
N ASN A 402 0.83 34.48 30.71
CA ASN A 402 0.58 33.11 31.19
C ASN A 402 -0.79 32.99 31.88
N LEU A 403 -1.18 33.97 32.70
CA LEU A 403 -2.52 34.01 33.30
C LEU A 403 -3.62 34.13 32.23
N PHE A 404 -3.41 34.97 31.22
CA PHE A 404 -4.34 35.11 30.09
C PHE A 404 -4.55 33.79 29.34
N LEU A 405 -3.47 33.03 29.08
CA LEU A 405 -3.54 31.72 28.46
C LEU A 405 -4.20 30.66 29.36
N ALA A 406 -4.03 30.77 30.68
CA ALA A 406 -4.67 29.86 31.63
C ALA A 406 -6.17 30.14 31.79
N ALA A 407 -6.58 31.41 31.71
CA ALA A 407 -7.95 31.86 31.91
C ALA A 407 -8.97 31.22 30.96
N THR A 408 -8.54 30.80 29.76
CA THR A 408 -9.42 30.11 28.80
C THR A 408 -9.74 28.66 29.20
N ASN A 409 -9.01 28.10 30.18
CA ASN A 409 -9.09 26.69 30.59
C ASN A 409 -9.39 26.51 32.09
N SER A 410 -9.49 27.59 32.86
CA SER A 410 -9.70 27.57 34.31
C SER A 410 -11.13 27.96 34.70
N ASN A 411 -11.63 27.43 35.81
CA ASN A 411 -12.89 27.88 36.43
C ASN A 411 -12.77 29.28 37.07
N SER A 412 -11.55 29.80 37.21
CA SER A 412 -11.19 31.12 37.77
C SER A 412 -10.86 32.16 36.68
N GLY A 413 -11.35 31.96 35.45
CA GLY A 413 -10.97 32.81 34.31
C GLY A 413 -11.21 34.30 34.53
N LYS A 414 -12.19 34.70 35.34
CA LYS A 414 -12.42 36.11 35.69
C LYS A 414 -11.28 36.68 36.55
N GLU A 415 -10.93 36.00 37.64
CA GLU A 415 -9.89 36.42 38.55
C GLU A 415 -8.53 36.48 37.83
N ASP A 416 -8.23 35.45 37.03
CA ASP A 416 -6.99 35.36 36.25
C ASP A 416 -6.85 36.54 35.27
N LEU A 417 -7.94 36.92 34.60
CA LEU A 417 -7.95 38.08 33.69
C LEU A 417 -7.80 39.42 34.41
N LEU A 418 -8.39 39.57 35.60
CA LEU A 418 -8.25 40.78 36.40
C LEU A 418 -6.81 40.93 36.94
N GLU A 419 -6.21 39.83 37.41
CA GLU A 419 -4.81 39.82 37.84
C GLU A 419 -3.87 40.09 36.65
N ALA A 420 -4.11 39.49 35.49
CA ALA A 420 -3.35 39.77 34.28
C ALA A 420 -3.42 41.26 33.89
N ALA A 421 -4.59 41.89 33.96
CA ALA A 421 -4.74 43.31 33.70
C ALA A 421 -3.95 44.18 34.71
N ASP A 422 -3.93 43.80 35.99
CA ASP A 422 -3.16 44.52 37.02
C ASP A 422 -1.65 44.42 36.76
N LEU A 423 -1.15 43.21 36.48
CA LEU A 423 0.26 42.99 36.14
C LEU A 423 0.70 43.80 34.91
N LEU A 424 -0.15 43.92 33.89
CA LEU A 424 0.14 44.76 32.71
C LEU A 424 0.14 46.25 33.05
N ASN A 425 -0.76 46.71 33.92
CA ASN A 425 -0.71 48.09 34.40
C ASN A 425 0.56 48.37 35.19
N GLN A 426 1.03 47.42 36.00
CA GLN A 426 2.33 47.52 36.68
C GLN A 426 3.49 47.55 35.68
N ALA A 427 3.46 46.72 34.62
CA ALA A 427 4.47 46.73 33.57
C ALA A 427 4.52 48.11 32.86
N LEU A 428 3.36 48.67 32.51
CA LEU A 428 3.22 49.98 31.87
C LEU A 428 3.59 51.15 32.80
N ALA A 429 3.46 50.99 34.11
CA ALA A 429 3.94 51.96 35.08
C ALA A 429 5.47 52.05 35.10
N ARG A 430 6.16 50.95 34.77
CA ARG A 430 7.61 50.88 34.65
C ARG A 430 8.09 51.35 33.28
N ASP A 431 7.46 50.87 32.21
CA ASP A 431 7.76 51.26 30.84
C ASP A 431 6.49 51.66 30.08
N ARG A 432 6.27 52.98 29.98
CA ARG A 432 5.14 53.56 29.23
C ARG A 432 5.28 53.41 27.71
N SER A 433 6.44 52.98 27.22
CA SER A 433 6.68 52.71 25.81
C SER A 433 6.52 51.23 25.44
N TYR A 434 6.13 50.38 26.41
CA TYR A 434 5.97 48.94 26.20
C TYR A 434 4.74 48.62 25.35
N PHE A 435 4.93 48.67 24.03
CA PHE A 435 3.92 48.51 22.99
C PHE A 435 3.08 47.23 23.15
N GLU A 436 3.72 46.08 23.35
CA GLU A 436 3.04 44.79 23.43
C GLU A 436 2.13 44.68 24.67
N ALA A 437 2.50 45.33 25.77
CA ALA A 437 1.68 45.38 26.98
C ALA A 437 0.36 46.13 26.75
N TYR A 438 0.37 47.22 25.96
CA TYR A 438 -0.87 47.91 25.58
C TYR A 438 -1.78 47.05 24.69
N CYS A 439 -1.22 46.36 23.67
CA CYS A 439 -1.98 45.45 22.82
C CYS A 439 -2.65 44.34 23.65
N GLN A 440 -1.89 43.71 24.56
CA GLN A 440 -2.41 42.65 25.42
C GLN A 440 -3.45 43.16 26.42
N LEU A 441 -3.26 44.36 26.99
CA LEU A 441 -4.18 44.96 27.94
C LEU A 441 -5.53 45.28 27.30
N GLY A 442 -5.53 45.79 26.07
CA GLY A 442 -6.74 46.00 25.26
C GLY A 442 -7.52 44.69 25.10
N GLY A 443 -6.84 43.62 24.64
CA GLY A 443 -7.46 42.30 24.46
C GLY A 443 -8.02 41.70 25.76
N ILE A 444 -7.35 41.88 26.90
CA ILE A 444 -7.86 41.42 28.21
C ILE A 444 -9.13 42.19 28.61
N HIS A 445 -9.16 43.50 28.41
CA HIS A 445 -10.34 44.31 28.71
C HIS A 445 -11.52 43.96 27.79
N ASP A 446 -11.27 43.74 26.50
CA ASP A 446 -12.28 43.26 25.55
C ASP A 446 -12.83 41.89 25.97
N LEU A 447 -11.95 40.97 26.40
CA LEU A 447 -12.36 39.65 26.84
C LEU A 447 -13.21 39.69 28.12
N LEU A 448 -12.82 40.50 29.11
CA LEU A 448 -13.62 40.75 30.32
C LEU A 448 -15.01 41.31 29.98
N TYR A 449 -15.10 42.15 28.95
CA TYR A 449 -16.36 42.74 28.49
C TYR A 449 -17.27 41.73 27.78
N ILE A 450 -16.74 40.99 26.79
CA ILE A 450 -17.55 40.07 25.97
C ILE A 450 -17.94 38.79 26.70
N LEU A 451 -17.13 38.31 27.65
CA LEU A 451 -17.47 37.19 28.53
C LEU A 451 -18.50 37.59 29.62
N GLY A 452 -18.88 38.87 29.69
CA GLY A 452 -19.84 39.37 30.68
C GLY A 452 -19.29 39.46 32.10
N HIS A 453 -17.97 39.33 32.29
CA HIS A 453 -17.34 39.48 33.60
C HIS A 453 -17.40 40.93 34.12
N ASP A 454 -17.33 41.90 33.20
CA ASP A 454 -17.53 43.33 33.45
C ASP A 454 -18.01 44.04 32.16
N HIS A 455 -19.32 44.12 31.98
CA HIS A 455 -19.95 44.74 30.81
C HIS A 455 -20.21 46.25 30.98
N SER A 456 -19.33 46.95 31.70
CA SER A 456 -19.48 48.39 31.96
C SER A 456 -18.90 49.24 30.83
N PRO A 457 -19.45 50.46 30.58
CA PRO A 457 -18.83 51.43 29.67
C PRO A 457 -17.39 51.79 30.07
N ARG A 458 -17.09 51.72 31.38
CA ARG A 458 -15.73 51.92 31.89
C ARG A 458 -14.77 50.85 31.35
N ARG A 459 -15.16 49.57 31.35
CA ARG A 459 -14.31 48.49 30.84
C ARG A 459 -14.01 48.67 29.35
N LEU A 460 -15.04 49.03 28.59
CA LEU A 460 -14.92 49.32 27.16
C LEU A 460 -13.98 50.50 26.89
N GLY A 461 -14.11 51.60 27.65
CA GLY A 461 -13.22 52.75 27.55
C GLY A 461 -11.77 52.45 27.95
N LEU A 462 -11.53 51.53 28.89
CA LEU A 462 -10.17 51.08 29.23
C LEU A 462 -9.56 50.26 28.08
N ALA A 463 -10.34 49.40 27.42
CA ALA A 463 -9.87 48.65 26.25
C ALA A 463 -9.47 49.59 25.12
N GLU A 464 -10.34 50.54 24.78
CA GLU A 464 -10.08 51.52 23.73
C GLU A 464 -8.86 52.40 24.05
N ALA A 465 -8.73 52.87 25.29
CA ALA A 465 -7.59 53.68 25.70
C ALA A 465 -6.24 52.93 25.55
N ALA A 466 -6.21 51.62 25.84
CA ALA A 466 -5.02 50.79 25.66
C ALA A 466 -4.70 50.60 24.17
N VAL A 467 -5.70 50.31 23.34
CA VAL A 467 -5.53 50.19 21.88
C VAL A 467 -5.04 51.50 21.26
N ASP A 468 -5.61 52.62 21.65
CA ASP A 468 -5.21 53.94 21.15
C ASP A 468 -3.79 54.32 21.59
N ALA A 469 -3.35 53.86 22.77
CA ALA A 469 -1.98 54.02 23.20
C ALA A 469 -1.02 53.18 22.34
N ALA A 470 -1.37 51.93 22.03
CA ALA A 470 -0.59 51.09 21.12
C ALA A 470 -0.47 51.71 19.71
N LEU A 471 -1.59 52.19 19.15
CA LEU A 471 -1.61 52.88 17.85
C LEU A 471 -0.81 54.18 17.86
N ARG A 472 -0.77 54.91 18.98
CA ARG A 472 0.09 56.11 19.12
C ARG A 472 1.57 55.76 19.12
N LEU A 473 1.95 54.64 19.75
CA LEU A 473 3.35 54.20 19.80
C LEU A 473 3.83 53.66 18.44
N ARG A 474 3.00 52.85 17.76
CA ARG A 474 3.34 52.27 16.46
C ARG A 474 2.11 52.27 15.54
N PRO A 475 1.84 53.37 14.82
CA PRO A 475 0.64 53.53 13.99
C PRO A 475 0.52 52.53 12.84
N ALA A 476 1.64 52.02 12.35
CA ALA A 476 1.70 51.06 11.25
C ALA A 476 1.88 49.60 11.73
N ALA A 477 1.87 49.33 13.04
CA ALA A 477 2.09 47.96 13.52
C ALA A 477 0.84 47.09 13.27
N GLY A 478 1.05 45.91 12.70
CA GLY A 478 -0.03 44.95 12.44
C GLY A 478 -0.74 44.51 13.71
N GLU A 479 -0.02 44.38 14.82
CA GLU A 479 -0.53 44.01 16.14
C GLU A 479 -1.45 45.09 16.72
N ALA A 480 -1.15 46.37 16.49
CA ALA A 480 -2.00 47.48 16.94
C ALA A 480 -3.32 47.51 16.15
N HIS A 481 -3.25 47.27 14.83
CA HIS A 481 -4.42 47.15 13.99
C HIS A 481 -5.26 45.91 14.32
N LEU A 482 -4.63 44.80 14.69
CA LEU A 482 -5.32 43.60 15.17
C LEU A 482 -6.02 43.86 16.50
N ALA A 483 -5.36 44.54 17.44
CA ALA A 483 -5.97 44.94 18.72
C ALA A 483 -7.17 45.88 18.50
N ARG A 484 -7.07 46.84 17.56
CA ARG A 484 -8.21 47.70 17.18
C ARG A 484 -9.35 46.91 16.55
N ALA A 485 -9.04 45.96 15.66
CA ALA A 485 -10.05 45.08 15.08
C ALA A 485 -10.77 44.27 16.15
N ALA A 486 -10.04 43.70 17.12
CA ALA A 486 -10.60 42.93 18.23
C ALA A 486 -11.48 43.78 19.15
N ASN A 487 -11.08 45.02 19.43
CA ASN A 487 -11.86 45.97 20.23
C ASN A 487 -13.16 46.40 19.53
N LEU A 488 -13.10 46.71 18.23
CA LEU A 488 -14.29 47.02 17.43
C LEU A 488 -15.24 45.83 17.33
N TYR A 489 -14.69 44.62 17.15
CA TYR A 489 -15.46 43.39 17.06
C TYR A 489 -16.12 43.03 18.38
N SER A 490 -15.35 42.98 19.47
CA SER A 490 -15.79 42.41 20.75
C SER A 490 -16.46 43.45 21.65
N GLY A 491 -15.96 44.68 21.64
CA GLY A 491 -16.44 45.76 22.48
C GLY A 491 -17.62 46.51 21.87
N TYR A 492 -17.50 46.86 20.58
CA TYR A 492 -18.47 47.72 19.89
C TYR A 492 -19.40 46.98 18.91
N LEU A 493 -19.14 45.70 18.64
CA LEU A 493 -19.88 44.88 17.66
C LEU A 493 -19.91 45.52 16.25
N ASN A 494 -18.90 46.34 15.92
CA ASN A 494 -18.77 47.01 14.63
C ASN A 494 -17.91 46.15 13.69
N TYR A 495 -18.57 45.18 13.05
CA TYR A 495 -17.91 44.16 12.25
C TYR A 495 -17.26 44.70 10.97
N ASP A 496 -17.83 45.74 10.36
CA ASP A 496 -17.31 46.32 9.12
C ASP A 496 -16.00 47.06 9.36
N GLU A 497 -15.94 47.91 10.39
CA GLU A 497 -14.70 48.58 10.77
C GLU A 497 -13.66 47.61 11.34
N ALA A 498 -14.10 46.58 12.07
CA ALA A 498 -13.20 45.52 12.55
C ALA A 498 -12.52 44.79 11.38
N LEU A 499 -13.27 44.46 10.33
CA LEU A 499 -12.72 43.84 9.12
C LEU A 499 -11.72 44.78 8.42
N PHE A 500 -12.04 46.06 8.29
CA PHE A 500 -11.14 47.04 7.70
C PHE A 500 -9.83 47.19 8.49
N ALA A 501 -9.92 47.26 9.82
CA ALA A 501 -8.76 47.31 10.70
C ALA A 501 -7.90 46.03 10.57
N ALA A 502 -8.52 44.85 10.54
CA ALA A 502 -7.80 43.58 10.36
C ALA A 502 -7.07 43.50 9.01
N LEU A 503 -7.71 43.97 7.92
CA LEU A 503 -7.09 44.03 6.59
C LEU A 503 -5.92 45.02 6.52
N SER A 504 -6.02 46.13 7.27
CA SER A 504 -4.94 47.13 7.37
C SER A 504 -3.73 46.57 8.12
N GLY A 505 -3.94 45.78 9.18
CA GLY A 505 -2.87 45.08 9.88
C GLY A 505 -2.15 44.08 8.97
N ARG A 506 -2.89 43.32 8.16
CA ARG A 506 -2.31 42.34 7.23
C ARG A 506 -1.41 42.97 6.16
N LYS A 507 -1.74 44.19 5.70
CA LYS A 507 -0.91 44.94 4.73
C LYS A 507 0.38 45.50 5.34
N SER A 508 0.45 45.61 6.66
CA SER A 508 1.62 46.14 7.36
C SER A 508 2.61 45.05 7.79
N CYS A 509 2.20 43.78 7.71
CA CYS A 509 3.04 42.60 7.92
C CYS A 509 3.72 42.09 6.62
N VAL A 510 3.40 42.68 5.47
CA VAL A 510 3.97 42.37 4.13
C VAL A 510 4.71 43.60 3.65
#